data_AF-A0A924UD37-F1
#
_entry.id   AF-A0A924UD37-F1
#
_cell.length_a   1.000
_cell.length_b   1.000
_cell.length_c   1.000
_cell.angle_alpha   90.00
_cell.angle_beta   90.00
_cell.angle_gamma   90.00
#
_symmetry.space_group_name_H-M   'P 1'
#
loop_
_entity.id
_entity.type
_entity.pdbx_description
1 polymer ?
#
loop_
_entity_poly.entity_id
_entity_poly.type
_entity_poly.pdbx_seq_one_letter_code
_entity_poly.pdbx_strand_id
1 'polypeptide(L)'
;AAPDMAGEAGAVTEAGVAATLAASFVEGVHSEQVLPGPTGESNRLTLVPRSPVLCLGPSAAAASCQADMVRALGGHAVDASGLEVGALTRLQGFSGAIWWGDAVGGRDRAQALAARNGPILPLIGGQPDRGHALMERHVCIDTTASGGNAQLLAEAAAA
;
A
#
# COMPACT_ATOMS: atom_id res chain seq x y z
N ALA A 1 0.65 18.81 7.83
CA ALA A 1 -0.68 19.40 7.55
C ALA A 1 -1.00 19.14 6.08
N ALA A 2 -2.25 18.82 5.75
CA ALA A 2 -2.66 18.66 4.35
C ALA A 2 -2.74 20.05 3.66
N PRO A 3 -2.42 20.15 2.36
CA PRO A 3 -2.53 21.40 1.61
C PRO A 3 -4.00 21.76 1.36
N ASP A 4 -4.33 23.06 1.44
CA ASP A 4 -5.67 23.61 1.20
C ASP A 4 -5.88 23.86 -0.30
N MET A 5 -6.72 23.07 -0.97
CA MET A 5 -6.90 23.12 -2.43
C MET A 5 -8.36 22.85 -2.80
N ALA A 6 -9.12 23.89 -3.17
CA ALA A 6 -10.49 23.79 -3.68
C ALA A 6 -10.50 23.76 -5.22
N GLY A 7 -11.18 22.77 -5.81
CA GLY A 7 -11.35 22.63 -7.25
C GLY A 7 -12.42 21.58 -7.55
N GLU A 8 -13.30 21.86 -8.50
CA GLU A 8 -14.44 21.01 -8.87
C GLU A 8 -13.97 19.70 -9.53
N ALA A 9 -14.42 18.56 -9.00
CA ALA A 9 -14.11 17.23 -9.52
C ALA A 9 -15.10 16.84 -10.65
N GLY A 10 -14.58 16.34 -11.78
CA GLY A 10 -15.40 15.69 -12.80
C GLY A 10 -16.08 14.44 -12.24
N ALA A 11 -17.19 13.99 -12.86
CA ALA A 11 -18.00 12.91 -12.34
C ALA A 11 -17.27 11.55 -12.37
N VAL A 12 -16.58 11.20 -11.28
CA VAL A 12 -16.00 9.87 -11.05
C VAL A 12 -17.13 8.87 -10.81
N THR A 13 -17.09 7.74 -11.51
CA THR A 13 -18.08 6.66 -11.34
C THR A 13 -17.47 5.47 -10.60
N GLU A 14 -18.27 4.79 -9.78
CA GLU A 14 -17.86 3.56 -9.08
C GLU A 14 -17.33 2.50 -10.06
N ALA A 15 -17.99 2.34 -11.21
CA ALA A 15 -17.57 1.39 -12.24
C ALA A 15 -16.19 1.74 -12.84
N GLY A 16 -15.90 3.03 -13.06
CA GLY A 16 -14.59 3.47 -13.57
C GLY A 16 -13.46 3.24 -12.55
N VAL A 17 -13.75 3.50 -11.27
CA VAL A 17 -12.80 3.21 -10.18
C VAL A 17 -12.58 1.70 -10.06
N ALA A 18 -13.65 0.90 -10.08
CA ALA A 18 -13.56 -0.56 -10.04
C ALA A 18 -12.74 -1.12 -11.20
N ALA A 19 -12.94 -0.62 -12.42
CA ALA A 19 -12.15 -1.03 -13.59
C ALA A 19 -10.66 -0.69 -13.41
N THR A 20 -10.35 0.48 -12.85
CA THR A 20 -8.97 0.88 -12.57
C THR A 20 -8.33 0.01 -11.48
N LEU A 21 -9.07 -0.33 -10.42
CA LEU A 21 -8.62 -1.22 -9.36
C LEU A 21 -8.40 -2.66 -9.84
N ALA A 22 -9.20 -3.11 -10.82
CA ALA A 22 -9.06 -4.43 -11.43
C ALA A 22 -7.93 -4.49 -12.47
N ALA A 23 -7.42 -3.36 -12.94
CA ALA A 23 -6.28 -3.33 -13.85
C ALA A 23 -5.03 -3.86 -13.14
N SER A 24 -4.14 -4.51 -13.89
CA SER A 24 -2.89 -5.03 -13.34
C SER A 24 -1.98 -3.88 -12.93
N PHE A 25 -1.69 -3.80 -11.63
CA PHE A 25 -0.63 -2.96 -11.11
C PHE A 25 0.70 -3.71 -11.24
N VAL A 26 1.77 -2.98 -11.52
CA VAL A 26 3.10 -3.59 -11.66
C VAL A 26 3.50 -4.21 -10.32
N GLU A 27 3.62 -5.54 -10.32
CA GLU A 27 4.24 -6.27 -9.21
C GLU A 27 5.76 -6.10 -9.26
N GLY A 28 6.38 -5.96 -8.09
CA GLY A 28 7.83 -5.80 -8.01
C GLY A 28 8.34 -5.64 -6.59
N VAL A 29 9.65 -5.78 -6.43
CA VAL A 29 10.35 -5.47 -5.19
C VAL A 29 10.71 -3.99 -5.21
N HIS A 30 10.24 -3.22 -4.23
CA HIS A 30 10.65 -1.83 -4.04
C HIS A 30 12.05 -1.76 -3.45
N SER A 31 12.34 -2.58 -2.44
CA SER A 31 13.66 -2.71 -1.84
C SER A 31 13.85 -4.07 -1.19
N GLU A 32 15.09 -4.49 -1.06
CA GLU A 32 15.49 -5.75 -0.43
C GLU A 32 16.66 -5.51 0.51
N GLN A 33 16.62 -6.13 1.68
CA GLN A 33 17.67 -6.09 2.68
C GLN A 33 17.94 -7.51 3.17
N VAL A 34 19.21 -7.91 3.13
CA VAL A 34 19.68 -9.09 3.87
C VAL A 34 19.78 -8.70 5.34
N LEU A 35 19.08 -9.45 6.19
CA LEU A 35 19.09 -9.25 7.63
C LEU A 35 20.13 -10.17 8.28
N PRO A 36 20.74 -9.73 9.40
CA PRO A 36 21.58 -10.62 10.18
C PRO A 36 20.77 -11.79 10.73
N GLY A 37 21.42 -12.93 10.91
CA GLY A 37 20.80 -14.15 11.43
C GLY A 37 21.86 -15.17 11.85
N PRO A 38 21.45 -16.29 12.44
CA PRO A 38 22.37 -17.35 12.83
C PRO A 38 22.95 -18.05 11.58
N THR A 39 24.12 -18.65 11.78
CA THR A 39 24.74 -19.50 10.75
C THR A 39 23.81 -20.63 10.37
N GLY A 40 23.66 -20.86 9.07
CA GLY A 40 22.73 -21.86 8.55
C GLY A 40 21.38 -21.30 8.15
N GLU A 41 21.14 -20.00 8.33
CA GLU A 41 19.93 -19.33 7.88
C GLU A 41 20.25 -18.17 6.92
N SER A 42 19.39 -17.98 5.92
CA SER A 42 19.35 -16.74 5.12
C SER A 42 18.07 -15.97 5.45
N ASN A 43 18.21 -14.76 5.96
CA ASN A 43 17.10 -13.89 6.35
C ASN A 43 17.04 -12.67 5.42
N ARG A 44 15.89 -12.47 4.76
CA ARG A 44 15.73 -11.42 3.76
C ARG A 44 14.41 -10.68 3.96
N LEU A 45 14.50 -9.38 4.20
CA LEU A 45 13.36 -8.47 4.25
C LEU A 45 13.18 -7.77 2.91
N THR A 46 12.00 -7.84 2.34
CA THR A 46 11.62 -7.15 1.10
C THR A 46 10.45 -6.23 1.34
N LEU A 47 10.47 -5.05 0.72
CA LEU A 47 9.31 -4.17 0.61
C LEU A 47 8.70 -4.36 -0.78
N VAL A 48 7.40 -4.64 -0.82
CA VAL A 48 6.63 -4.78 -2.07
C VAL A 48 5.47 -3.78 -2.07
N PRO A 49 5.09 -3.19 -3.21
CA PRO A 49 3.91 -2.33 -3.29
C PRO A 49 2.65 -3.07 -2.81
N ARG A 50 1.83 -2.40 -2.00
CA ARG A 50 0.49 -2.90 -1.65
C ARG A 50 -0.45 -2.75 -2.84
N SER A 51 -1.63 -3.35 -2.73
CA SER A 51 -2.79 -2.95 -3.54
C SER A 51 -2.95 -1.42 -3.49
N PRO A 52 -3.46 -0.78 -4.54
CA PRO A 52 -3.54 0.68 -4.64
C PRO A 52 -4.25 1.33 -3.45
N VAL A 53 -3.84 2.56 -3.14
CA VAL A 53 -4.51 3.45 -2.19
C VAL A 53 -5.48 4.36 -2.94
N LEU A 54 -6.72 4.46 -2.46
CA LEU A 54 -7.72 5.38 -3.01
C LEU A 54 -7.45 6.80 -2.54
N CYS A 55 -7.30 7.73 -3.48
CA CYS A 55 -7.08 9.15 -3.21
C CYS A 55 -8.42 9.87 -3.32
N LEU A 56 -9.06 10.11 -2.17
CA LEU A 56 -10.43 10.62 -2.09
C LEU A 56 -10.48 12.13 -1.89
N GLY A 57 -9.39 12.88 -2.13
CA GLY A 57 -9.26 14.30 -1.83
C GLY A 57 -10.52 15.13 -2.16
N PRO A 58 -10.82 16.17 -1.36
CA PRO A 58 -12.04 16.98 -1.52
C PRO A 58 -12.13 17.71 -2.86
N SER A 59 -11.02 17.78 -3.60
CA SER A 59 -10.91 18.27 -4.96
C SER A 59 -10.05 17.31 -5.80
N ALA A 60 -10.15 17.40 -7.12
CA ALA A 60 -9.27 16.69 -8.04
C ALA A 60 -7.78 17.04 -7.80
N ALA A 61 -7.49 18.31 -7.48
CA ALA A 61 -6.12 18.73 -7.16
C ALA A 61 -5.59 18.07 -5.88
N ALA A 62 -6.42 17.98 -4.83
CA ALA A 62 -6.05 17.31 -3.60
C ALA A 62 -5.86 15.80 -3.81
N ALA A 63 -6.74 15.14 -4.56
CA ALA A 63 -6.61 13.72 -4.88
C ALA A 63 -5.36 13.42 -5.74
N SER A 64 -5.05 14.26 -6.72
CA SER A 64 -3.81 14.16 -7.49
C SER A 64 -2.58 14.27 -6.58
N CYS A 65 -2.56 15.24 -5.66
CA CYS A 65 -1.45 15.40 -4.72
C CYS A 65 -1.29 14.18 -3.80
N GLN A 66 -2.39 13.62 -3.30
CA GLN A 66 -2.37 12.37 -2.53
C GLN A 66 -1.76 11.22 -3.36
N ALA A 67 -2.18 11.10 -4.62
CA ALA A 67 -1.71 10.05 -5.50
C ALA A 67 -0.20 10.17 -5.79
N ASP A 68 0.28 11.39 -6.02
CA ASP A 68 1.70 11.66 -6.24
C ASP A 68 2.53 11.32 -5.00
N MET A 69 2.04 11.63 -3.80
CA MET A 69 2.71 11.24 -2.56
C MET A 69 2.80 9.72 -2.38
N VAL A 70 1.73 8.98 -2.68
CA VAL A 70 1.74 7.52 -2.60
C VAL A 70 2.72 6.92 -3.63
N ARG A 71 2.73 7.44 -4.86
CA ARG A 71 3.65 7.00 -5.91
C ARG A 71 5.11 7.31 -5.57
N ALA A 72 5.38 8.47 -4.95
CA ALA A 72 6.72 8.83 -4.48
C ALA A 72 7.26 7.87 -3.40
N LEU A 73 6.36 7.23 -2.64
CA LEU A 73 6.70 6.19 -1.67
C LEU A 73 6.92 4.80 -2.32
N GLY A 74 6.75 4.67 -3.63
CA GLY A 74 6.82 3.41 -4.37
C GLY A 74 5.51 2.60 -4.36
N GLY A 75 4.41 3.20 -3.90
CA GLY A 75 3.10 2.56 -3.88
C GLY A 75 2.27 2.82 -5.14
N HIS A 76 1.11 2.17 -5.18
CA HIS A 76 0.11 2.35 -6.22
C HIS A 76 -1.02 3.27 -5.73
N ALA A 77 -1.51 4.15 -6.60
CA ALA A 77 -2.54 5.11 -6.25
C ALA A 77 -3.59 5.26 -7.35
N VAL A 78 -4.85 5.34 -6.93
CA VAL A 78 -6.01 5.58 -7.80
C VAL A 78 -6.69 6.87 -7.36
N ASP A 79 -6.80 7.83 -8.27
CA ASP A 79 -7.60 9.03 -8.06
C ASP A 79 -9.08 8.64 -8.06
N ALA A 80 -9.77 9.01 -6.99
CA ALA A 80 -11.19 8.78 -6.80
C ALA A 80 -11.85 10.01 -6.14
N SER A 81 -11.39 11.22 -6.50
CA SER A 81 -12.04 12.47 -6.11
C SER A 81 -13.51 12.48 -6.52
N GLY A 82 -14.40 12.85 -5.59
CA GLY A 82 -15.85 12.85 -5.84
C GLY A 82 -16.53 11.48 -5.82
N LEU A 83 -15.82 10.39 -5.49
CA LEU A 83 -16.44 9.07 -5.31
C LEU A 83 -17.48 9.09 -4.18
N GLU A 84 -18.64 8.48 -4.44
CA GLU A 84 -19.71 8.29 -3.46
C GLU A 84 -19.23 7.42 -2.27
N VAL A 85 -19.58 7.81 -1.05
CA VAL A 85 -19.04 7.18 0.18
C VAL A 85 -19.45 5.70 0.28
N GLY A 86 -20.68 5.37 -0.08
CA GLY A 86 -21.21 4.01 -0.12
C GLY A 86 -20.44 3.08 -1.07
N ALA A 87 -19.83 3.59 -2.14
CA ALA A 87 -18.98 2.79 -3.03
C ALA A 87 -17.80 2.13 -2.28
N LEU A 88 -17.30 2.77 -1.22
CA LEU A 88 -16.23 2.20 -0.37
C LEU A 88 -16.64 0.89 0.29
N THR A 89 -17.93 0.61 0.45
CA THR A 89 -18.42 -0.67 1.00
C THR A 89 -18.35 -1.82 0.00
N ARG A 90 -18.34 -1.51 -1.31
CA ARG A 90 -18.48 -2.49 -2.41
C ARG A 90 -17.21 -2.69 -3.23
N LEU A 91 -16.41 -1.64 -3.41
CA LEU A 91 -15.17 -1.70 -4.17
C LEU A 91 -14.19 -2.73 -3.57
N GLN A 92 -13.35 -3.33 -4.40
CA GLN A 92 -12.35 -4.30 -3.96
C GLN A 92 -11.00 -3.99 -4.60
N GLY A 93 -9.93 -4.61 -4.10
CA GLY A 93 -8.60 -4.46 -4.70
C GLY A 93 -7.83 -3.20 -4.29
N PHE A 94 -8.16 -2.58 -3.15
CA PHE A 94 -7.42 -1.44 -2.59
C PHE A 94 -6.98 -1.72 -1.15
N SER A 95 -5.93 -1.03 -0.71
CA SER A 95 -5.28 -1.28 0.60
C SER A 95 -5.55 -0.22 1.66
N GLY A 96 -6.18 0.89 1.29
CA GLY A 96 -6.53 2.01 2.15
C GLY A 96 -7.08 3.18 1.35
N ALA A 97 -7.52 4.23 2.04
CA ALA A 97 -7.99 5.46 1.40
C ALA A 97 -7.42 6.70 2.12
N ILE A 98 -7.18 7.78 1.37
CA ILE A 98 -6.70 9.06 1.90
C ILE A 98 -7.79 10.11 1.79
N TRP A 99 -8.06 10.85 2.87
CA TRP A 99 -9.00 11.96 2.90
C TRP A 99 -8.39 13.17 3.59
N TRP A 100 -8.35 14.30 2.88
CA TRP A 100 -7.82 15.58 3.36
C TRP A 100 -8.91 16.67 3.37
N GLY A 101 -10.15 16.30 3.66
CA GLY A 101 -11.23 17.26 3.88
C GLY A 101 -11.62 17.34 5.34
N ASP A 102 -12.88 17.69 5.59
CA ASP A 102 -13.38 17.88 6.95
C ASP A 102 -13.57 16.55 7.72
N ALA A 103 -13.71 16.68 9.04
CA ALA A 103 -13.88 15.54 9.94
C ALA A 103 -15.23 14.82 9.82
N VAL A 104 -16.28 15.49 9.33
CA VAL A 104 -17.59 14.86 9.10
C VAL A 104 -17.49 13.90 7.93
N GLY A 105 -17.03 14.39 6.78
CA GLY A 105 -16.78 13.57 5.59
C GLY A 105 -15.71 12.50 5.84
N GLY A 106 -14.75 12.76 6.73
CA GLY A 106 -13.80 11.74 7.18
C GLY A 106 -14.47 10.62 7.98
N ARG A 107 -15.36 10.95 8.92
CA ARG A 107 -16.12 9.96 9.70
C ARG A 107 -17.00 9.08 8.81
N ASP A 108 -17.71 9.67 7.85
CA ASP A 108 -18.58 8.91 6.95
C ASP A 108 -17.80 7.88 6.13
N ARG A 109 -16.62 8.28 5.61
CA ARG A 109 -15.71 7.38 4.89
C ARG A 109 -15.12 6.31 5.80
N ALA A 110 -14.74 6.64 7.04
CA ALA A 110 -14.23 5.67 8.00
C ALA A 110 -15.30 4.63 8.36
N GLN A 111 -16.56 5.05 8.54
CA GLN A 111 -17.68 4.16 8.79
C GLN A 111 -17.96 3.24 7.59
N ALA A 112 -17.93 3.78 6.36
CA ALA A 112 -18.09 2.97 5.16
C ALA A 112 -16.98 1.93 5.00
N LEU A 113 -15.72 2.29 5.28
CA LEU A 113 -14.62 1.33 5.28
C LEU A 113 -14.77 0.27 6.39
N ALA A 114 -15.24 0.64 7.57
CA ALA A 114 -15.46 -0.28 8.69
C ALA A 114 -16.62 -1.26 8.45
N ALA A 115 -17.59 -0.90 7.60
CA ALA A 115 -18.72 -1.77 7.23
C ALA A 115 -18.34 -2.86 6.21
N ARG A 116 -17.12 -2.84 5.68
CA ARG A 116 -16.64 -3.81 4.69
C ARG A 116 -16.39 -5.17 5.33
N ASN A 117 -16.64 -6.21 4.55
CA ASN A 117 -16.10 -7.54 4.84
C ASN A 117 -14.65 -7.64 4.31
N GLY A 118 -13.81 -8.39 5.00
CA GLY A 118 -12.41 -8.63 4.61
C GLY A 118 -11.40 -7.82 5.43
N PRO A 119 -10.24 -7.45 4.84
CA PRO A 119 -9.20 -6.73 5.56
C PRO A 119 -9.66 -5.38 6.10
N ILE A 120 -9.14 -5.00 7.27
CA ILE A 120 -9.34 -3.66 7.83
C ILE A 120 -8.54 -2.67 6.98
N LEU A 121 -9.24 -1.75 6.32
CA LEU A 121 -8.63 -0.75 5.46
C LEU A 121 -8.58 0.60 6.17
N PRO A 122 -7.38 1.23 6.31
CA PRO A 122 -7.26 2.49 7.02
C PRO A 122 -7.84 3.66 6.20
N LEU A 123 -8.43 4.63 6.91
CA LEU A 123 -8.62 5.99 6.41
C LEU A 123 -7.45 6.86 6.90
N ILE A 124 -6.67 7.38 5.96
CA ILE A 124 -5.47 8.17 6.20
C ILE A 124 -5.87 9.64 6.16
N GLY A 125 -5.91 10.29 7.33
CA GLY A 125 -6.23 11.71 7.47
C GLY A 125 -5.02 12.65 7.31
N GLY A 126 -3.80 12.10 7.24
CA GLY A 126 -2.54 12.83 7.17
C GLY A 126 -1.76 12.52 5.90
N GLN A 127 -0.46 12.85 5.93
CA GLN A 127 0.45 12.45 4.85
C GLN A 127 0.63 10.92 4.88
N PRO A 128 0.56 10.22 3.72
CA PRO A 128 0.88 8.81 3.67
C PRO A 128 2.36 8.59 3.96
N ASP A 129 2.69 7.40 4.44
CA ASP A 129 4.06 6.91 4.63
C ASP A 129 4.24 5.54 3.99
N ARG A 130 5.45 4.97 4.11
CA ARG A 130 5.76 3.65 3.53
C ARG A 130 4.90 2.52 4.08
N GLY A 131 4.44 2.55 5.32
CA GLY A 131 3.56 1.51 5.87
C GLY A 131 2.15 1.53 5.25
N HIS A 132 1.73 2.68 4.73
CA HIS A 132 0.49 2.80 3.96
C HIS A 132 0.67 2.28 2.53
N ALA A 133 1.82 2.54 1.90
CA ALA A 133 2.07 2.29 0.48
C ALA A 133 2.68 0.90 0.18
N LEU A 134 3.48 0.36 1.10
CA LEU A 134 4.30 -0.85 0.93
C LEU A 134 3.94 -1.90 1.98
N MET A 135 4.17 -3.17 1.63
CA MET A 135 4.03 -4.33 2.49
C MET A 135 5.41 -4.92 2.74
N GLU A 136 5.66 -5.31 3.98
CA GLU A 136 6.85 -6.05 4.37
C GLU A 136 6.67 -7.54 4.08
N ARG A 137 7.68 -8.16 3.46
CA ARG A 137 7.76 -9.59 3.27
C ARG A 137 9.12 -10.08 3.75
N HIS A 138 9.12 -10.85 4.84
CA HIS A 138 10.30 -11.51 5.37
C HIS A 138 10.35 -12.96 4.88
N VAL A 139 11.49 -13.37 4.33
CA VAL A 139 11.76 -14.75 3.91
C VAL A 139 12.96 -15.26 4.71
N CYS A 140 12.74 -16.34 5.45
CA CYS A 140 13.79 -17.08 6.14
C CYS A 140 13.96 -18.45 5.48
N ILE A 141 15.20 -18.78 5.13
CA ILE A 141 15.57 -20.04 4.48
C ILE A 141 16.54 -20.79 5.37
N ASP A 142 16.17 -22.01 5.77
CA ASP A 142 17.11 -22.97 6.35
C ASP A 142 18.04 -23.50 5.26
N THR A 143 19.28 -23.02 5.27
CA THR A 143 20.34 -23.43 4.32
C THR A 143 21.02 -24.74 4.72
N THR A 144 20.73 -25.26 5.91
CA THR A 144 21.28 -26.53 6.44
C THR A 144 20.31 -27.70 6.32
N ALA A 145 19.10 -27.48 5.81
CA ALA A 145 18.05 -28.50 5.67
C ALA A 145 18.50 -29.77 4.94
N SER A 146 19.56 -29.71 4.12
CA SER A 146 20.15 -30.85 3.42
C SER A 146 21.16 -31.68 4.24
N GLY A 147 21.43 -31.31 5.50
CA GLY A 147 22.29 -32.07 6.42
C GLY A 147 23.70 -31.51 6.62
N GLY A 148 24.00 -30.30 6.14
CA GLY A 148 25.28 -29.64 6.36
C GLY A 148 25.27 -28.18 5.92
N ASN A 149 26.14 -27.36 6.51
CA ASN A 149 26.31 -25.96 6.13
C ASN A 149 27.44 -25.84 5.09
N ALA A 150 27.07 -25.63 3.82
CA ALA A 150 28.02 -25.55 2.72
C ALA A 150 29.05 -24.42 2.89
N GLN A 151 28.66 -23.29 3.49
CA GLN A 151 29.58 -22.17 3.73
C GLN A 151 30.65 -22.56 4.76
N LEU A 152 30.25 -23.18 5.88
CA LEU A 152 31.20 -23.67 6.88
C LEU A 152 32.13 -24.76 6.32
N LEU A 153 31.60 -25.66 5.47
CA LEU A 153 32.41 -26.69 4.82
C LEU A 153 33.45 -26.09 3.85
N ALA A 154 33.10 -25.02 3.13
CA ALA A 154 34.02 -24.32 2.25
C ALA A 154 35.10 -23.55 3.01
N GLU A 155 34.74 -22.88 4.11
CA GLU A 155 35.69 -22.19 4.99
C GLU A 155 36.69 -23.17 5.61
N ALA A 156 36.24 -24.33 6.08
CA ALA A 156 37.11 -25.37 6.63
C ALA A 156 38.04 -25.99 5.58
N ALA A 157 37.61 -26.10 4.32
CA ALA A 157 38.44 -26.63 3.23
C ALA A 157 39.50 -25.63 2.74
N ALA A 158 39.35 -24.34 3.04
CA ALA A 158 40.26 -23.27 2.63
C ALA A 158 41.28 -22.87 3.72
N ALA A 159 41.17 -23.45 4.93
CA ALA A 159 42.07 -23.25 6.07
C ALA A 159 43.18 -24.31 6.12
#